data_AF-A0A7W1I6B6-F1
#
_entry.id   AF-A0A7W1I6B6-F1
#
_cell.length_a   1.000
_cell.length_b   1.000
_cell.length_c   1.000
_cell.angle_alpha   90.00
_cell.angle_beta   90.00
_cell.angle_gamma   90.00
#
_symmetry.space_group_name_H-M   'P 1'
#
loop_
_entity.id
_entity.type
_entity.pdbx_description
1 polymer ?
#
loop_
_entity_poly.entity_id
_entity_poly.type
_entity_poly.pdbx_seq_one_letter_code
_entity_poly.pdbx_strand_id
1 'polypeptide(L)'
;MQQHRQRRRTSERDMITLGGWLFADLLLGLAMLFFTANTVDAPPPMPTPTATPDLLATEQSRAAAEIAILNATAEAQAAEIDLSSAQLATAAARATQDALARQQATATANALATRAAMSAQERATADAQATQDATAAEATIAAFATAQAADAANIDEITRQQAAAAAQATAEAEAARATISALATNQAIQASQANVQATAAAEIAAIATSNAASGANALATAEARAAAAQATVDAVQASQSLSGSQLATARAEAAAIQQTVDALSAQQAAAQATATVLAAEVAASSLNPNSRQETIETDLNGMVSSDPDALDDARAALETALQEYPEGCRAGFVLISGNAPDVPAGVDLAQAVQQLLEDDFADIFGDDSLFETFALPGAEPTGQVVLQIFFFQGCQPTA
;
A
#
# COMPACT_ATOMS: atom_id res chain seq x y z
N MET A 1 -24.67 86.71 -23.93
CA MET A 1 -25.82 87.18 -23.12
C MET A 1 -25.77 86.40 -21.81
N GLN A 2 -25.72 86.91 -20.58
CA GLN A 2 -26.03 88.19 -19.93
C GLN A 2 -24.91 88.41 -18.88
N GLN A 3 -24.20 89.56 -18.85
CA GLN A 3 -24.52 90.82 -18.17
C GLN A 3 -24.55 90.79 -16.62
N HIS A 4 -23.64 91.60 -16.05
CA HIS A 4 -23.81 92.46 -14.88
C HIS A 4 -23.90 91.76 -13.49
N ARG A 5 -23.42 92.33 -12.36
CA ARG A 5 -22.98 93.69 -12.03
C ARG A 5 -22.24 93.67 -10.68
N GLN A 6 -21.21 94.50 -10.62
CA GLN A 6 -20.60 95.19 -9.47
C GLN A 6 -21.45 95.35 -8.18
N ARG A 7 -20.80 95.28 -7.02
CA ARG A 7 -20.44 96.42 -6.11
C ARG A 7 -20.03 95.86 -4.72
N ARG A 8 -18.83 96.11 -4.19
CA ARG A 8 -18.20 97.33 -3.60
C ARG A 8 -18.45 97.43 -2.08
N ARG A 9 -17.35 97.71 -1.35
CA ARG A 9 -17.21 98.24 0.04
C ARG A 9 -17.23 97.15 1.14
N THR A 10 -16.39 97.16 2.17
CA THR A 10 -15.52 98.22 2.73
C THR A 10 -14.43 97.58 3.58
N SER A 11 -13.26 98.21 3.59
CA SER A 11 -12.13 97.92 4.47
C SER A 11 -12.36 98.59 5.82
N GLU A 12 -12.48 97.82 6.89
CA GLU A 12 -12.09 98.25 8.23
C GLU A 12 -10.99 97.30 8.71
N ARG A 13 -9.82 97.90 8.95
CA ARG A 13 -8.69 97.26 9.62
C ARG A 13 -9.00 97.24 11.10
N ASP A 14 -9.01 96.07 11.72
CA ASP A 14 -8.98 95.99 13.18
C ASP A 14 -7.62 95.45 13.64
N MET A 15 -6.98 96.26 14.48
CA MET A 15 -5.59 96.19 14.94
C MET A 15 -5.35 95.07 15.96
N ILE A 16 -6.06 93.94 15.87
CA ILE A 16 -5.92 92.78 16.77
C ILE A 16 -4.93 91.73 16.21
N THR A 17 -4.45 91.89 14.98
CA THR A 17 -3.53 90.94 14.31
C THR A 17 -2.05 91.13 14.64
N LEU A 18 -1.65 92.17 15.38
CA LEU A 18 -0.22 92.36 15.72
C LEU A 18 0.23 91.64 17.01
N GLY A 19 -0.69 91.27 17.91
CA GLY A 19 -0.39 90.48 19.11
C GLY A 19 -0.32 88.97 18.86
N GLY A 20 -0.99 88.47 17.82
CA GLY A 20 -1.01 87.05 17.48
C GLY A 20 0.29 86.54 16.84
N TRP A 21 1.07 87.42 16.20
CA TRP A 21 2.30 87.02 15.51
C TRP A 21 3.42 86.68 16.50
N LEU A 22 3.53 87.41 17.62
CA LEU A 22 4.53 87.18 18.65
C LEU A 22 4.22 85.94 19.52
N PHE A 23 2.92 85.63 19.71
CA PHE A 23 2.48 84.40 20.38
C PHE A 23 2.65 83.16 19.48
N ALA A 24 2.43 83.31 18.16
CA ALA A 24 2.68 82.24 17.20
C ALA A 24 4.16 81.85 17.13
N ASP A 25 5.08 82.82 17.19
CA ASP A 25 6.52 82.56 17.15
C ASP A 25 7.02 81.88 18.45
N LEU A 26 6.42 82.21 19.60
CA LEU A 26 6.72 81.56 20.88
C LEU A 26 6.17 80.12 20.94
N LEU A 27 4.96 79.88 20.44
CA LEU A 27 4.41 78.53 20.29
C LEU A 27 5.17 77.69 19.26
N LEU A 28 5.66 78.32 18.18
CA LEU A 28 6.51 77.66 17.18
C LEU A 28 7.86 77.27 17.79
N GLY A 29 8.48 78.14 18.57
CA GLY A 29 9.71 77.85 19.31
C GLY A 29 9.54 76.72 20.33
N LEU A 30 8.42 76.70 21.07
CA LEU A 30 8.10 75.63 22.03
C LEU A 30 7.82 74.30 21.31
N ALA A 31 7.10 74.32 20.19
CA ALA A 31 6.83 73.14 19.37
C ALA A 31 8.12 72.56 18.77
N MET A 32 9.02 73.41 18.27
CA MET A 32 10.33 72.95 17.79
C MET A 32 11.17 72.32 18.90
N LEU A 33 11.06 72.83 20.14
CA LEU A 33 11.77 72.29 21.30
C LEU A 33 11.20 70.93 21.75
N PHE A 34 9.90 70.69 21.61
CA PHE A 34 9.29 69.38 21.80
C PHE A 34 9.63 68.38 20.68
N PHE A 35 9.81 68.84 19.43
CA PHE A 35 10.26 68.00 18.32
C PHE A 35 11.74 67.61 18.44
N THR A 36 12.61 68.51 18.92
CA THR A 36 14.01 68.17 19.16
C THR A 36 14.16 67.30 20.41
N ALA A 37 13.40 67.52 21.48
CA ALA A 37 13.48 66.69 22.70
C ALA A 37 12.94 65.25 22.50
N ASN A 38 11.97 65.03 21.61
CA ASN A 38 11.44 63.68 21.32
C ASN A 38 12.24 62.89 20.26
N THR A 39 13.34 63.43 19.72
CA THR A 39 14.12 62.75 18.66
C THR A 39 15.53 62.33 19.07
N VAL A 40 16.00 62.63 20.29
CA VAL A 40 17.39 62.35 20.70
C VAL A 40 17.60 61.06 21.50
N ASP A 41 16.59 60.20 21.69
CA ASP A 41 16.77 58.97 22.50
C ASP A 41 16.09 57.72 21.93
N ALA A 42 15.88 57.68 20.62
CA ALA A 42 15.64 56.42 19.93
C ALA A 42 17.00 55.88 19.46
N PRO A 43 17.60 54.87 20.13
CA PRO A 43 18.79 54.21 19.61
C PRO A 43 18.52 53.79 18.15
N PRO A 44 19.50 53.91 17.23
CA PRO A 44 19.31 53.48 15.86
C PRO A 44 18.73 52.06 15.88
N PRO A 45 17.64 51.77 15.13
CA PRO A 45 17.07 50.44 15.13
C PRO A 45 18.22 49.49 14.82
N MET A 46 18.53 48.60 15.77
CA MET A 46 19.49 47.52 15.53
C MET A 46 19.10 46.92 14.18
N PRO A 47 20.03 46.77 13.22
CA PRO A 47 19.70 46.16 11.94
C PRO A 47 19.04 44.82 12.28
N THR A 48 17.74 44.71 12.02
CA THR A 48 17.00 43.48 12.25
C THR A 48 17.80 42.41 11.53
N PRO A 49 18.34 41.40 12.24
CA PRO A 49 19.16 40.39 11.60
C PRO A 49 18.35 39.82 10.46
N THR A 50 18.78 40.07 9.23
CA THR A 50 18.17 39.52 8.03
C THR A 50 18.13 38.02 8.25
N ALA A 51 16.94 37.45 8.33
CA ALA A 51 16.76 36.03 8.64
C ALA A 51 17.65 35.23 7.68
N THR A 52 18.68 34.58 8.25
CA THR A 52 19.56 33.72 7.48
C THR A 52 18.68 32.67 6.82
N PRO A 53 18.71 32.51 5.49
CA PRO A 53 17.86 31.55 4.80
C PRO A 53 18.03 30.18 5.46
N ASP A 54 16.91 29.54 5.81
CA ASP A 54 16.93 28.20 6.38
C ASP A 54 17.30 27.21 5.26
N LEU A 55 18.61 27.00 5.11
CA LEU A 55 19.18 26.09 4.14
C LEU A 55 18.67 24.65 4.39
N LEU A 56 18.35 24.30 5.63
CA LEU A 56 17.84 22.97 5.97
C LEU A 56 16.42 22.77 5.43
N ALA A 57 15.53 23.76 5.61
CA ALA A 57 14.18 23.71 5.05
C ALA A 57 14.20 23.65 3.51
N THR A 58 15.15 24.36 2.89
CA THR A 58 15.31 24.35 1.42
C THR A 58 15.77 22.98 0.94
N GLU A 59 16.79 22.37 1.55
CA GLU A 59 17.26 21.03 1.19
C GLU A 59 16.22 19.94 1.47
N GLN A 60 15.46 20.04 2.57
CA GLN A 60 14.35 19.12 2.85
C GLN A 60 13.26 19.19 1.78
N SER A 61 12.90 20.40 1.32
CA SER A 61 11.92 20.57 0.23
C SER A 61 12.42 19.97 -1.08
N ARG A 62 13.72 20.07 -1.36
CA ARG A 62 14.35 19.53 -2.56
C ARG A 62 14.39 18.00 -2.54
N ALA A 63 14.77 17.41 -1.40
CA ALA A 63 14.75 15.95 -1.21
C ALA A 63 13.33 15.38 -1.33
N ALA A 64 12.33 16.06 -0.76
CA ALA A 64 10.93 15.65 -0.90
C ALA A 64 10.44 15.70 -2.35
N ALA A 65 10.83 16.73 -3.11
CA ALA A 65 10.50 16.84 -4.53
C ALA A 65 11.17 15.75 -5.37
N GLU A 66 12.42 15.40 -5.06
CA GLU A 66 13.15 14.32 -5.76
C GLU A 66 12.52 12.95 -5.51
N ILE A 67 12.13 12.65 -4.26
CA ILE A 67 11.39 11.43 -3.92
C ILE A 67 10.05 11.37 -4.66
N ALA A 68 9.32 12.49 -4.75
CA ALA A 68 8.05 12.54 -5.46
C ALA A 68 8.22 12.24 -6.97
N ILE A 69 9.29 12.74 -7.60
CA ILE A 69 9.60 12.47 -9.01
C ILE A 69 9.96 10.99 -9.21
N LEU A 70 10.77 10.41 -8.32
CA LEU A 70 11.14 9.00 -8.38
C LEU A 70 9.91 8.09 -8.25
N ASN A 71 9.01 8.37 -7.30
CA ASN A 71 7.78 7.61 -7.12
C ASN A 71 6.87 7.71 -8.36
N ALA A 72 6.66 8.91 -8.90
CA ALA A 72 5.87 9.09 -10.11
C ALA A 72 6.46 8.36 -11.33
N THR A 73 7.80 8.29 -11.43
CA THR A 73 8.49 7.57 -12.50
C THR A 73 8.33 6.06 -12.35
N ALA A 74 8.43 5.53 -11.12
CA ALA A 74 8.22 4.12 -10.84
C ALA A 74 6.78 3.68 -11.13
N GLU A 75 5.79 4.50 -10.77
CA GLU A 75 4.37 4.26 -11.10
C GLU A 75 4.13 4.25 -12.61
N ALA A 76 4.75 5.16 -13.36
CA ALA A 76 4.64 5.19 -14.82
C ALA A 76 5.28 3.95 -15.48
N GLN A 77 6.44 3.49 -14.98
CA GLN A 77 7.09 2.27 -15.48
C GLN A 77 6.27 1.01 -15.19
N ALA A 78 5.66 0.92 -13.99
CA ALA A 78 4.76 -0.17 -13.65
C ALA A 78 3.54 -0.22 -14.59
N ALA A 79 2.92 0.93 -14.87
CA ALA A 79 1.80 1.03 -15.79
C ALA A 79 2.17 0.63 -17.24
N GLU A 80 3.40 0.91 -17.69
CA GLU A 80 3.88 0.51 -19.01
C GLU A 80 4.12 -1.00 -19.12
N ILE A 81 4.65 -1.63 -18.06
CA ILE A 81 4.81 -3.09 -17.97
C ILE A 81 3.44 -3.77 -18.02
N ASP A 82 2.45 -3.26 -17.26
CA ASP A 82 1.09 -3.79 -17.26
C ASP A 82 0.46 -3.70 -18.66
N LEU A 83 0.62 -2.56 -19.35
CA LEU A 83 0.11 -2.39 -20.70
C LEU A 83 0.75 -3.36 -21.71
N SER A 84 2.07 -3.57 -21.62
CA SER A 84 2.81 -4.51 -22.46
C SER A 84 2.33 -5.96 -22.23
N SER A 85 2.14 -6.35 -20.97
CA SER A 85 1.64 -7.69 -20.63
C SER A 85 0.22 -7.93 -21.19
N ALA A 86 -0.66 -6.93 -21.11
CA ALA A 86 -2.02 -7.01 -21.66
C ALA A 86 -2.03 -7.12 -23.20
N GLN A 87 -1.09 -6.44 -23.88
CA GLN A 87 -0.94 -6.56 -25.34
C GLN A 87 -0.46 -7.96 -25.75
N LEU A 88 0.50 -8.55 -25.03
CA LEU A 88 0.96 -9.92 -25.28
C LEU A 88 -0.16 -10.95 -25.04
N ALA A 89 -0.91 -10.81 -23.94
CA ALA A 89 -2.06 -11.66 -23.67
C ALA A 89 -3.12 -11.56 -24.78
N THR A 90 -3.38 -10.35 -25.28
CA THR A 90 -4.31 -10.12 -26.40
C THR A 90 -3.80 -10.77 -27.70
N ALA A 91 -2.51 -10.66 -27.99
CA ALA A 91 -1.91 -11.28 -29.17
C ALA A 91 -1.95 -12.82 -29.11
N ALA A 92 -1.63 -13.39 -27.95
CA ALA A 92 -1.74 -14.83 -27.70
C ALA A 92 -3.18 -15.33 -27.86
N ALA A 93 -4.17 -14.63 -27.28
CA ALA A 93 -5.58 -14.98 -27.43
C ALA A 93 -6.04 -14.99 -28.89
N ARG A 94 -5.59 -14.02 -29.71
CA ARG A 94 -5.88 -13.98 -31.16
C ARG A 94 -5.22 -15.13 -31.90
N ALA A 95 -3.97 -15.45 -31.61
CA ALA A 95 -3.26 -16.57 -32.23
C ALA A 95 -3.95 -17.91 -31.93
N THR A 96 -4.40 -18.11 -30.69
CA THR A 96 -5.19 -19.28 -30.29
C THR A 96 -6.52 -19.35 -31.02
N GLN A 97 -7.24 -18.22 -31.15
CA GLN A 97 -8.50 -18.15 -31.88
C GLN A 97 -8.33 -18.50 -33.37
N ASP A 98 -7.28 -17.99 -34.00
CA ASP A 98 -6.95 -18.30 -35.40
C ASP A 98 -6.59 -19.78 -35.59
N ALA A 99 -5.85 -20.37 -34.65
CA ALA A 99 -5.50 -21.79 -34.68
C ALA A 99 -6.76 -22.67 -34.58
N LEU A 100 -7.66 -22.35 -33.65
CA LEU A 100 -8.96 -23.02 -33.48
C LEU A 100 -9.81 -22.91 -34.75
N ALA A 101 -9.88 -21.73 -35.37
CA ALA A 101 -10.62 -21.54 -36.62
C ALA A 101 -10.05 -22.41 -37.76
N ARG A 102 -8.72 -22.54 -37.88
CA ARG A 102 -8.08 -23.42 -38.86
C ARG A 102 -8.33 -24.90 -38.58
N GLN A 103 -8.29 -25.30 -37.31
CA GLN A 103 -8.60 -26.67 -36.90
C GLN A 103 -10.05 -27.03 -37.24
N GLN A 104 -11.00 -26.13 -36.93
CA GLN A 104 -12.42 -26.30 -37.28
C GLN A 104 -12.65 -26.38 -38.79
N ALA A 105 -11.96 -25.56 -39.58
CA ALA A 105 -12.04 -25.61 -41.04
C ALA A 105 -11.55 -26.96 -41.59
N THR A 106 -10.43 -27.47 -41.07
CA THR A 106 -9.88 -28.79 -41.44
C THR A 106 -10.82 -29.93 -41.03
N ALA A 107 -11.33 -29.90 -39.79
CA ALA A 107 -12.29 -30.89 -39.30
C ALA A 107 -13.57 -30.89 -40.17
N THR A 108 -14.07 -29.72 -40.55
CA THR A 108 -15.22 -29.57 -41.45
C THR A 108 -14.94 -30.16 -42.83
N ALA A 109 -13.78 -29.88 -43.42
CA ALA A 109 -13.40 -30.44 -44.72
C ALA A 109 -13.33 -31.98 -44.67
N ASN A 110 -12.74 -32.55 -43.62
CA ASN A 110 -12.67 -34.00 -43.41
C ASN A 110 -14.05 -34.63 -43.20
N ALA A 111 -14.93 -33.97 -42.44
CA ALA A 111 -16.30 -34.41 -42.23
C ALA A 111 -17.11 -34.43 -43.54
N LEU A 112 -16.95 -33.40 -44.39
CA LEU A 112 -17.60 -33.34 -45.70
C LEU A 112 -17.09 -34.45 -46.64
N ALA A 113 -15.79 -34.71 -46.66
CA ALA A 113 -15.20 -35.80 -47.44
C ALA A 113 -15.72 -37.17 -46.98
N THR A 114 -15.80 -37.39 -45.67
CA THR A 114 -16.35 -38.63 -45.07
C THR A 114 -17.82 -38.80 -45.44
N ARG A 115 -18.62 -37.75 -45.32
CA ARG A 115 -20.04 -37.76 -45.64
C ARG A 115 -20.30 -38.05 -47.12
N ALA A 116 -19.44 -37.59 -48.02
CA ALA A 116 -19.56 -37.87 -49.46
C ALA A 116 -19.35 -39.36 -49.79
N ALA A 117 -18.60 -40.10 -48.96
CA ALA A 117 -18.35 -41.53 -49.14
C ALA A 117 -19.47 -42.44 -48.58
N MET A 118 -20.39 -41.91 -47.77
CA MET A 118 -21.44 -42.69 -47.10
C MET A 118 -22.68 -42.92 -47.98
N SER A 119 -23.31 -44.09 -47.80
CA SER A 119 -24.60 -44.39 -48.44
C SER A 119 -25.72 -43.48 -47.92
N ALA A 120 -26.87 -43.44 -48.61
CA ALA A 120 -28.00 -42.59 -48.20
C ALA A 120 -28.57 -42.96 -46.82
N GLN A 121 -28.57 -44.24 -46.47
CA GLN A 121 -29.15 -44.74 -45.22
C GLN A 121 -28.20 -44.52 -44.03
N GLU A 122 -26.90 -44.67 -44.24
CA GLU A 122 -25.87 -44.30 -43.26
C GLU A 122 -25.86 -42.78 -43.03
N ARG A 123 -25.99 -41.97 -44.09
CA ARG A 123 -26.12 -40.51 -43.97
C ARG A 123 -27.33 -40.10 -43.14
N ALA A 124 -28.49 -40.71 -43.37
CA ALA A 124 -29.70 -40.40 -42.60
C ALA A 124 -29.54 -40.72 -41.10
N THR A 125 -28.85 -41.81 -40.77
CA THR A 125 -28.56 -42.19 -39.37
C THR A 125 -27.54 -41.22 -38.74
N ALA A 126 -26.47 -40.89 -39.46
CA ALA A 126 -25.48 -39.92 -39.02
C ALA A 126 -26.07 -38.52 -38.82
N ASP A 127 -27.02 -38.10 -39.67
CA ASP A 127 -27.72 -36.82 -39.54
C ASP A 127 -28.64 -36.77 -38.31
N ALA A 128 -29.32 -37.88 -38.00
CA ALA A 128 -30.12 -37.98 -36.79
C ALA A 128 -29.24 -37.89 -35.53
N GLN A 129 -28.11 -38.60 -35.50
CA GLN A 129 -27.15 -38.52 -34.40
C GLN A 129 -26.54 -37.13 -34.27
N ALA A 130 -26.10 -36.52 -35.37
CA ALA A 130 -25.55 -35.16 -35.36
C ALA A 130 -26.54 -34.12 -34.85
N THR A 131 -27.84 -34.30 -35.13
CA THR A 131 -28.91 -33.44 -34.59
C THR A 131 -29.03 -33.61 -33.07
N GLN A 132 -28.96 -34.85 -32.57
CA GLN A 132 -28.99 -35.14 -31.14
C GLN A 132 -27.75 -34.55 -30.42
N ASP A 133 -26.56 -34.73 -31.00
CA ASP A 133 -25.30 -34.19 -30.47
C ASP A 133 -25.31 -32.65 -30.49
N ALA A 134 -25.82 -32.02 -31.56
CA ALA A 134 -25.97 -30.58 -31.64
C ALA A 134 -26.90 -30.03 -30.54
N THR A 135 -28.00 -30.73 -30.26
CA THR A 135 -28.93 -30.35 -29.19
C THR A 135 -28.26 -30.48 -27.81
N ALA A 136 -27.47 -31.53 -27.59
CA ALA A 136 -26.70 -31.71 -26.35
C ALA A 136 -25.61 -30.63 -26.18
N ALA A 137 -24.93 -30.26 -27.27
CA ALA A 137 -23.95 -29.18 -27.29
C ALA A 137 -24.61 -27.83 -26.99
N GLU A 138 -25.77 -27.52 -27.58
CA GLU A 138 -26.54 -26.30 -27.27
C GLU A 138 -26.93 -26.22 -25.79
N ALA A 139 -27.41 -27.33 -25.21
CA ALA A 139 -27.71 -27.39 -23.78
C ALA A 139 -26.47 -27.12 -22.91
N THR A 140 -25.31 -27.66 -23.32
CA THR A 140 -24.03 -27.45 -22.63
C THR A 140 -23.56 -26.00 -22.73
N ILE A 141 -23.65 -25.39 -23.91
CA ILE A 141 -23.32 -23.97 -24.12
C ILE A 141 -24.24 -23.07 -23.29
N ALA A 142 -25.54 -23.36 -23.24
CA ALA A 142 -26.50 -22.62 -22.41
C ALA A 142 -26.19 -22.75 -20.91
N ALA A 143 -25.81 -23.94 -20.45
CA ALA A 143 -25.38 -24.16 -19.07
C ALA A 143 -24.10 -23.37 -18.74
N PHE A 144 -23.10 -23.39 -19.64
CA PHE A 144 -21.86 -22.63 -19.45
C PHE A 144 -22.08 -21.11 -19.47
N ALA A 145 -22.94 -20.61 -20.35
CA ALA A 145 -23.34 -19.20 -20.37
C ALA A 145 -24.05 -18.78 -19.06
N THR A 146 -24.87 -19.68 -18.49
CA THR A 146 -25.53 -19.46 -17.20
C THR A 146 -24.51 -19.42 -16.05
N ALA A 147 -23.53 -20.33 -16.06
CA ALA A 147 -22.44 -20.34 -15.07
C ALA A 147 -21.59 -19.05 -15.15
N GLN A 148 -21.18 -18.64 -16.35
CA GLN A 148 -20.46 -17.37 -16.55
C GLN A 148 -21.26 -16.15 -16.06
N ALA A 149 -22.57 -16.12 -16.27
CA ALA A 149 -23.43 -15.04 -15.77
C ALA A 149 -23.49 -15.02 -14.23
N ALA A 150 -23.48 -16.19 -13.58
CA ALA A 150 -23.40 -16.29 -12.12
C ALA A 150 -22.04 -15.82 -11.59
N ASP A 151 -20.95 -16.18 -12.26
CA ASP A 151 -19.59 -15.73 -11.89
C ASP A 151 -19.44 -14.22 -12.06
N ALA A 152 -19.96 -13.65 -13.15
CA ALA A 152 -19.98 -12.19 -13.35
C ALA A 152 -20.74 -11.46 -12.23
N ALA A 153 -21.88 -12.00 -11.79
CA ALA A 153 -22.63 -11.46 -10.66
C ALA A 153 -21.84 -11.53 -9.33
N ASN A 154 -21.03 -12.58 -9.13
CA ASN A 154 -20.13 -12.68 -7.98
C ASN A 154 -19.01 -11.64 -8.03
N ILE A 155 -18.42 -11.38 -9.20
CA ILE A 155 -17.39 -10.34 -9.38
C ILE A 155 -17.95 -8.95 -9.08
N ASP A 156 -19.17 -8.66 -9.55
CA ASP A 156 -19.85 -7.39 -9.26
C ASP A 156 -20.10 -7.23 -7.75
N GLU A 157 -20.50 -8.31 -7.07
CA GLU A 157 -20.68 -8.30 -5.61
C GLU A 157 -19.38 -8.04 -4.86
N ILE A 158 -18.29 -8.73 -5.22
CA ILE A 158 -16.97 -8.52 -4.62
C ILE A 158 -16.52 -7.06 -4.84
N THR A 159 -16.73 -6.53 -6.04
CA THR A 159 -16.40 -5.13 -6.37
C THR A 159 -17.19 -4.14 -5.50
N ARG A 160 -18.49 -4.39 -5.28
CA ARG A 160 -19.31 -3.58 -4.36
C ARG A 160 -18.82 -3.66 -2.91
N GLN A 161 -18.44 -4.84 -2.45
CA GLN A 161 -17.89 -5.04 -1.10
C GLN A 161 -16.56 -4.28 -0.91
N GLN A 162 -15.67 -4.33 -1.90
CA GLN A 162 -14.41 -3.57 -1.88
C GLN A 162 -14.67 -2.05 -1.85
N ALA A 163 -15.60 -1.55 -2.67
CA ALA A 163 -15.96 -0.14 -2.68
C ALA A 163 -16.56 0.31 -1.33
N ALA A 164 -17.41 -0.52 -0.71
CA ALA A 164 -17.97 -0.25 0.61
C ALA A 164 -16.88 -0.22 1.71
N ALA A 165 -15.94 -1.17 1.69
CA ALA A 165 -14.82 -1.21 2.62
C ALA A 165 -13.91 0.03 2.48
N ALA A 166 -13.62 0.46 1.25
CA ALA A 166 -12.84 1.67 0.99
C ALA A 166 -13.56 2.94 1.50
N ALA A 167 -14.88 3.02 1.32
CA ALA A 167 -15.69 4.12 1.85
C ALA A 167 -15.68 4.15 3.39
N GLN A 168 -15.80 2.98 4.04
CA GLN A 168 -15.71 2.86 5.50
C GLN A 168 -14.33 3.30 6.01
N ALA A 169 -13.24 2.82 5.40
CA ALA A 169 -11.88 3.22 5.78
C ALA A 169 -11.66 4.74 5.65
N THR A 170 -12.26 5.37 4.65
CA THR A 170 -12.21 6.84 4.47
C THR A 170 -12.94 7.56 5.61
N ALA A 171 -14.14 7.10 5.97
CA ALA A 171 -14.91 7.68 7.07
C ALA A 171 -14.19 7.52 8.42
N GLU A 172 -13.56 6.38 8.67
CA GLU A 172 -12.75 6.13 9.87
C GLU A 172 -11.52 7.05 9.92
N ALA A 173 -10.84 7.27 8.79
CA ALA A 173 -9.71 8.20 8.71
C ALA A 173 -10.13 9.66 8.98
N GLU A 174 -11.30 10.08 8.51
CA GLU A 174 -11.85 11.41 8.80
C GLU A 174 -12.22 11.56 10.29
N ALA A 175 -12.84 10.55 10.89
CA ALA A 175 -13.14 10.52 12.32
C ALA A 175 -11.86 10.59 13.17
N ALA A 176 -10.81 9.87 12.78
CA ALA A 176 -9.50 9.93 13.43
C ALA A 176 -8.89 11.34 13.33
N ARG A 177 -8.94 11.97 12.16
CA ARG A 177 -8.48 13.36 11.97
C ARG A 177 -9.24 14.36 12.84
N ALA A 178 -10.57 14.23 12.94
CA ALA A 178 -11.39 15.07 13.81
C ALA A 178 -10.99 14.91 15.29
N THR A 179 -10.73 13.67 15.73
CA THR A 179 -10.26 13.37 17.08
C THR A 179 -8.89 13.99 17.37
N ILE A 180 -7.95 13.87 16.43
CA ILE A 180 -6.61 14.49 16.55
C ILE A 180 -6.72 16.02 16.65
N SER A 181 -7.59 16.64 15.84
CA SER A 181 -7.83 18.09 15.87
C SER A 181 -8.44 18.55 17.21
N ALA A 182 -9.40 17.79 17.75
CA ALA A 182 -9.97 18.05 19.06
C ALA A 182 -8.92 17.94 20.18
N LEU A 183 -8.06 16.91 20.14
CA LEU A 183 -6.98 16.74 21.10
C LEU A 183 -5.97 17.89 21.04
N ALA A 184 -5.57 18.30 19.84
CA ALA A 184 -4.66 19.44 19.65
C ALA A 184 -5.27 20.74 20.20
N THR A 185 -6.58 20.95 20.04
CA THR A 185 -7.30 22.10 20.60
C THR A 185 -7.30 22.05 22.13
N ASN A 186 -7.57 20.89 22.72
CA ASN A 186 -7.55 20.71 24.17
C ASN A 186 -6.15 20.95 24.75
N GLN A 187 -5.09 20.48 24.08
CA GLN A 187 -3.71 20.76 24.48
C GLN A 187 -3.39 22.26 24.44
N ALA A 188 -3.84 22.98 23.41
CA ALA A 188 -3.68 24.43 23.31
C ALA A 188 -4.41 25.18 24.44
N ILE A 189 -5.62 24.75 24.79
CA ILE A 189 -6.37 25.31 25.93
C ILE A 189 -5.62 25.07 27.25
N GLN A 190 -5.12 23.86 27.47
CA GLN A 190 -4.34 23.54 28.67
C GLN A 190 -3.05 24.38 28.77
N ALA A 191 -2.34 24.55 27.66
CA ALA A 191 -1.15 25.41 27.60
C ALA A 191 -1.49 26.87 27.90
N SER A 192 -2.62 27.38 27.39
CA SER A 192 -3.10 28.73 27.69
C SER A 192 -3.44 28.89 29.18
N GLN A 193 -4.12 27.92 29.78
CA GLN A 193 -4.43 27.94 31.23
C GLN A 193 -3.17 27.91 32.09
N ALA A 194 -2.17 27.09 31.73
CA ALA A 194 -0.88 27.05 32.41
C ALA A 194 -0.17 28.42 32.36
N ASN A 195 -0.22 29.11 31.22
CA ASN A 195 0.34 30.46 31.10
C ASN A 195 -0.38 31.48 31.99
N VAL A 196 -1.72 31.44 32.05
CA VAL A 196 -2.50 32.32 32.94
C VAL A 196 -2.13 32.09 34.42
N GLN A 197 -1.97 30.83 34.82
CA GLN A 197 -1.54 30.47 36.18
C GLN A 197 -0.12 30.96 36.49
N ALA A 198 0.81 30.82 35.53
CA ALA A 198 2.17 31.31 35.68
C ALA A 198 2.21 32.85 35.83
N THR A 199 1.41 33.58 35.05
CA THR A 199 1.28 35.04 35.18
C THR A 199 0.72 35.44 36.54
N ALA A 200 -0.37 34.79 37.00
CA ALA A 200 -0.95 35.06 38.31
C ALA A 200 0.03 34.80 39.45
N ALA A 201 0.82 33.72 39.37
CA ALA A 201 1.86 33.42 40.35
C ALA A 201 2.96 34.48 40.37
N ALA A 202 3.38 34.98 39.21
CA ALA A 202 4.35 36.06 39.09
C ALA A 202 3.84 37.38 39.70
N GLU A 203 2.57 37.72 39.46
CA GLU A 203 1.92 38.90 40.05
C GLU A 203 1.84 38.80 41.59
N ILE A 204 1.44 37.63 42.11
CA ILE A 204 1.42 37.38 43.56
C ILE A 204 2.82 37.54 44.16
N ALA A 205 3.86 37.01 43.50
CA ALA A 205 5.24 37.14 43.94
C ALA A 205 5.73 38.61 43.93
N ALA A 206 5.34 39.38 42.92
CA ALA A 206 5.66 40.81 42.83
C ALA A 206 4.99 41.62 43.96
N ILE A 207 3.71 41.36 44.25
CA ILE A 207 2.98 41.97 45.37
C ILE A 207 3.63 41.60 46.70
N ALA A 208 3.97 40.33 46.91
CA ALA A 208 4.65 39.87 48.13
C ALA A 208 6.00 40.59 48.33
N THR A 209 6.75 40.80 47.26
CA THR A 209 8.04 41.53 47.28
C THR A 209 7.85 43.00 47.60
N SER A 210 6.86 43.67 46.99
CA SER A 210 6.53 45.07 47.28
C SER A 210 6.07 45.26 48.73
N ASN A 211 5.22 44.36 49.23
CA ASN A 211 4.75 44.38 50.61
C ASN A 211 5.91 44.17 51.60
N ALA A 212 6.84 43.25 51.32
CA ALA A 212 8.04 43.03 52.13
C ALA A 212 8.95 44.28 52.19
N ALA A 213 9.06 45.03 51.08
CA ALA A 213 9.86 46.26 51.02
C ALA A 213 9.22 47.44 51.78
N SER A 214 7.89 47.47 51.92
CA SER A 214 7.16 48.59 52.54
C SER A 214 7.20 48.62 54.09
N GLY A 215 7.75 47.61 54.75
CA GLY A 215 7.94 47.58 56.21
C GLY A 215 6.66 47.57 57.04
N ALA A 216 5.47 47.49 56.42
CA ALA A 216 4.19 47.50 57.11
C ALA A 216 3.57 46.08 57.23
N ASN A 217 3.71 45.54 58.44
CA ASN A 217 2.68 44.77 59.14
C ASN A 217 2.55 43.27 58.81
N ALA A 218 3.09 42.42 59.69
CA ALA A 218 2.92 40.97 59.69
C ALA A 218 1.44 40.50 59.64
N LEU A 219 0.50 41.35 60.06
CA LEU A 219 -0.94 41.10 59.96
C LEU A 219 -1.45 41.17 58.52
N ALA A 220 -0.98 42.13 57.70
CA ALA A 220 -1.33 42.22 56.28
C ALA A 220 -0.74 41.05 55.48
N THR A 221 0.46 40.59 55.85
CA THR A 221 1.06 39.37 55.30
C THR A 221 0.26 38.11 55.69
N ALA A 222 -0.29 38.06 56.90
CA ALA A 222 -1.13 36.94 57.34
C ALA A 222 -2.51 36.95 56.66
N GLU A 223 -3.13 38.13 56.50
CA GLU A 223 -4.42 38.30 55.79
C GLU A 223 -4.28 38.02 54.28
N ALA A 224 -3.19 38.45 53.64
CA ALA A 224 -2.91 38.14 52.24
C ALA A 224 -2.64 36.64 52.03
N ARG A 225 -1.96 35.97 52.97
CA ARG A 225 -1.76 34.51 52.92
C ARG A 225 -3.07 33.75 53.16
N ALA A 226 -3.92 34.22 54.06
CA ALA A 226 -5.24 33.63 54.30
C ALA A 226 -6.18 33.82 53.10
N ALA A 227 -6.18 34.99 52.46
CA ALA A 227 -6.94 35.26 51.24
C ALA A 227 -6.42 34.46 50.04
N ALA A 228 -5.09 34.31 49.89
CA ALA A 228 -4.50 33.46 48.85
C ALA A 228 -4.79 31.97 49.10
N ALA A 229 -4.77 31.52 50.35
CA ALA A 229 -5.16 30.16 50.72
C ALA A 229 -6.66 29.92 50.47
N GLN A 230 -7.53 30.88 50.80
CA GLN A 230 -8.97 30.79 50.52
C GLN A 230 -9.25 30.83 49.02
N ALA A 231 -8.56 31.67 48.24
CA ALA A 231 -8.66 31.67 46.78
C ALA A 231 -8.14 30.35 46.15
N THR A 232 -7.13 29.73 46.76
CA THR A 232 -6.67 28.39 46.37
C THR A 232 -7.71 27.32 46.72
N VAL A 233 -8.34 27.41 47.89
CA VAL A 233 -9.45 26.52 48.30
C VAL A 233 -10.66 26.71 47.40
N ASP A 234 -11.03 27.94 47.04
CA ASP A 234 -12.14 28.27 46.15
C ASP A 234 -11.84 27.86 44.70
N ALA A 235 -10.59 27.97 44.24
CA ALA A 235 -10.15 27.46 42.94
C ALA A 235 -10.11 25.93 42.90
N VAL A 236 -9.71 25.28 44.00
CA VAL A 236 -9.77 23.81 44.17
C VAL A 236 -11.22 23.34 44.32
N GLN A 237 -12.10 24.09 45.00
CA GLN A 237 -13.53 23.79 45.11
C GLN A 237 -14.28 24.06 43.79
N ALA A 238 -13.91 25.07 43.02
CA ALA A 238 -14.42 25.30 41.67
C ALA A 238 -13.96 24.18 40.71
N SER A 239 -12.70 23.74 40.83
CA SER A 239 -12.18 22.55 40.13
C SER A 239 -12.82 21.25 40.61
N GLN A 240 -13.29 21.18 41.87
CA GLN A 240 -14.05 20.05 42.43
C GLN A 240 -15.57 20.14 42.14
N SER A 241 -16.13 21.31 41.84
CA SER A 241 -17.55 21.43 41.43
C SER A 241 -17.79 20.98 39.98
N LEU A 242 -16.71 20.77 39.23
CA LEU A 242 -16.68 20.09 37.93
C LEU A 242 -16.50 18.54 38.07
N SER A 243 -16.31 18.01 39.28
CA SER A 243 -15.66 16.69 39.49
C SER A 243 -16.53 15.43 39.41
N GLY A 244 -17.85 15.53 39.19
CA GLY A 244 -18.71 14.35 39.05
C GLY A 244 -18.85 13.90 37.60
N SER A 245 -19.50 14.73 36.80
CA SER A 245 -19.85 14.40 35.42
C SER A 245 -18.65 14.48 34.47
N GLN A 246 -17.79 15.49 34.58
CA GLN A 246 -16.63 15.59 33.68
C GLN A 246 -15.56 14.53 33.98
N LEU A 247 -15.38 14.17 35.26
CA LEU A 247 -14.50 13.07 35.65
C LEU A 247 -15.08 11.71 35.23
N ALA A 248 -16.40 11.55 35.28
CA ALA A 248 -17.09 10.37 34.76
C ALA A 248 -16.97 10.28 33.22
N THR A 249 -17.15 11.41 32.51
CA THR A 249 -16.95 11.48 31.05
C THR A 249 -15.51 11.19 30.67
N ALA A 250 -14.53 11.81 31.32
CA ALA A 250 -13.11 11.56 31.07
C ALA A 250 -12.70 10.11 31.38
N ARG A 251 -13.28 9.49 32.42
CA ARG A 251 -13.07 8.06 32.71
C ARG A 251 -13.74 7.15 31.69
N ALA A 252 -14.92 7.49 31.21
CA ALA A 252 -15.59 6.75 30.14
C ALA A 252 -14.83 6.85 28.82
N GLU A 253 -14.31 8.04 28.50
CA GLU A 253 -13.50 8.29 27.31
C GLU A 253 -12.13 7.60 27.40
N ALA A 254 -11.47 7.64 28.56
CA ALA A 254 -10.25 6.87 28.82
C ALA A 254 -10.49 5.35 28.73
N ALA A 255 -11.63 4.86 29.22
CA ALA A 255 -12.00 3.44 29.08
C ALA A 255 -12.29 3.06 27.62
N ALA A 256 -12.91 3.93 26.84
CA ALA A 256 -13.15 3.72 25.41
C ALA A 256 -11.85 3.75 24.60
N ILE A 257 -10.92 4.64 24.95
CA ILE A 257 -9.56 4.67 24.37
C ILE A 257 -8.82 3.38 24.73
N GLN A 258 -8.89 2.93 25.98
CA GLN A 258 -8.25 1.68 26.40
C GLN A 258 -8.83 0.47 25.65
N GLN A 259 -10.15 0.40 25.45
CA GLN A 259 -10.77 -0.66 24.63
C GLN A 259 -10.30 -0.61 23.17
N THR A 260 -10.14 0.60 22.62
CA THR A 260 -9.60 0.78 21.26
C THR A 260 -8.15 0.28 21.19
N VAL A 261 -7.32 0.63 22.17
CA VAL A 261 -5.91 0.17 22.24
C VAL A 261 -5.83 -1.35 22.37
N ASP A 262 -6.66 -1.96 23.22
CA ASP A 262 -6.70 -3.42 23.40
C ASP A 262 -7.15 -4.13 22.10
N ALA A 263 -8.13 -3.56 21.39
CA ALA A 263 -8.58 -4.07 20.09
C ALA A 263 -7.49 -3.97 19.02
N LEU A 264 -6.80 -2.83 18.93
CA LEU A 264 -5.67 -2.66 17.99
C LEU A 264 -4.51 -3.60 18.34
N SER A 265 -4.21 -3.81 19.62
CA SER A 265 -3.18 -4.75 20.06
C SER A 265 -3.53 -6.19 19.67
N ALA A 266 -4.78 -6.61 19.85
CA ALA A 266 -5.26 -7.92 19.42
C ALA A 266 -5.19 -8.08 17.89
N GLN A 267 -5.56 -7.04 17.14
CA GLN A 267 -5.45 -7.03 15.67
C GLN A 267 -4.00 -7.13 15.21
N GLN A 268 -3.07 -6.43 15.86
CA GLN A 268 -1.65 -6.52 15.54
C GLN A 268 -1.09 -7.92 15.82
N ALA A 269 -1.51 -8.55 16.92
CA ALA A 269 -1.13 -9.94 17.22
C ALA A 269 -1.67 -10.93 16.17
N ALA A 270 -2.92 -10.75 15.72
CA ALA A 270 -3.50 -11.57 14.65
C ALA A 270 -2.78 -11.38 13.31
N ALA A 271 -2.41 -10.14 12.98
CA ALA A 271 -1.63 -9.84 11.77
C ALA A 271 -0.22 -10.46 11.82
N GLN A 272 0.45 -10.41 12.98
CA GLN A 272 1.75 -11.07 13.16
C GLN A 272 1.65 -12.59 13.07
N ALA A 273 0.60 -13.20 13.64
CA ALA A 273 0.34 -14.63 13.49
C ALA A 273 0.12 -15.01 12.02
N THR A 274 -0.68 -14.23 11.30
CA THR A 274 -0.95 -14.44 9.87
C THR A 274 0.33 -14.29 9.03
N ALA A 275 1.13 -13.25 9.29
CA ALA A 275 2.42 -13.05 8.61
C ALA A 275 3.40 -14.20 8.88
N THR A 276 3.38 -14.77 10.09
CA THR A 276 4.23 -15.93 10.44
C THR A 276 3.80 -17.19 9.68
N VAL A 277 2.49 -17.45 9.60
CA VAL A 277 1.94 -18.57 8.83
C VAL A 277 2.27 -18.40 7.35
N LEU A 278 2.05 -17.20 6.79
CA LEU A 278 2.36 -16.91 5.40
C LEU A 278 3.87 -17.01 5.11
N ALA A 279 4.73 -16.52 6.00
CA ALA A 279 6.17 -16.65 5.85
C ALA A 279 6.63 -18.12 5.91
N ALA A 280 6.01 -18.93 6.78
CA ALA A 280 6.27 -20.36 6.83
C ALA A 280 5.79 -21.08 5.56
N GLU A 281 4.64 -20.69 5.02
CA GLU A 281 4.09 -21.25 3.78
C GLU A 281 4.89 -20.84 2.55
N VAL A 282 5.30 -19.56 2.45
CA VAL A 282 6.22 -19.09 1.40
C VAL A 282 7.58 -19.78 1.51
N ALA A 283 8.10 -20.00 2.73
CA ALA A 283 9.34 -20.73 2.92
C ALA A 283 9.19 -22.20 2.50
N ALA A 284 8.08 -22.85 2.84
CA ALA A 284 7.78 -24.23 2.44
C ALA A 284 7.53 -24.38 0.93
N SER A 285 6.98 -23.35 0.29
CA SER A 285 6.73 -23.28 -1.16
C SER A 285 7.88 -22.64 -1.94
N SER A 286 8.99 -22.31 -1.28
CA SER A 286 10.18 -21.80 -1.96
C SER A 286 11.02 -22.97 -2.49
N LEU A 287 11.44 -22.86 -3.75
CA LEU A 287 12.37 -23.81 -4.35
C LEU A 287 13.76 -23.67 -3.71
N ASN A 288 14.39 -24.80 -3.43
CA ASN A 288 15.80 -24.84 -3.09
C ASN A 288 16.61 -24.49 -4.34
N PRO A 289 17.44 -23.44 -4.32
CA PRO A 289 18.21 -23.02 -5.51
C PRO A 289 19.27 -24.05 -5.92
N ASN A 290 19.60 -25.00 -5.05
CA ASN A 290 20.56 -26.05 -5.35
C ASN A 290 19.84 -27.24 -5.99
N SER A 291 19.89 -27.30 -7.32
CA SER A 291 19.39 -28.48 -8.04
C SER A 291 20.18 -29.73 -7.68
N ARG A 292 19.50 -30.87 -7.64
CA ARG A 292 20.12 -32.19 -7.65
C ARG A 292 20.14 -32.75 -9.05
N GLN A 293 21.20 -33.46 -9.39
CA GLN A 293 21.33 -34.08 -10.70
C GLN A 293 21.37 -35.60 -10.50
N GLU A 294 20.36 -36.28 -11.01
CA GLU A 294 20.32 -37.74 -11.09
C GLU A 294 20.57 -38.18 -12.53
N THR A 295 21.14 -39.36 -12.68
CA THR A 295 21.41 -39.92 -14.00
C THR A 295 21.05 -41.39 -14.00
N ILE A 296 20.20 -41.78 -14.94
CA ILE A 296 19.80 -43.17 -15.14
C ILE A 296 20.20 -43.61 -16.55
N GLU A 297 20.54 -44.88 -16.71
CA GLU A 297 20.75 -45.50 -18.01
C GLU A 297 19.50 -46.31 -18.37
N THR A 298 19.03 -46.16 -19.60
CA THR A 298 17.81 -46.84 -20.09
C THR A 298 18.06 -47.43 -21.48
N ASP A 299 17.23 -48.39 -21.89
CA ASP A 299 17.19 -48.82 -23.29
C ASP A 299 16.38 -47.82 -24.12
N LEU A 300 17.08 -46.95 -24.87
CA LEU A 300 16.46 -45.94 -25.74
C LEU A 300 15.37 -46.54 -26.64
N ASN A 301 15.62 -47.68 -27.30
CA ASN A 301 14.66 -48.24 -28.25
C ASN A 301 13.46 -48.81 -27.52
N GLY A 302 13.68 -49.47 -26.39
CA GLY A 302 12.62 -49.98 -25.52
C GLY A 302 11.72 -48.86 -25.00
N MET A 303 12.31 -47.79 -24.44
CA MET A 303 11.57 -46.64 -23.91
C MET A 303 10.72 -45.94 -24.98
N VAL A 304 11.29 -45.65 -26.16
CA VAL A 304 10.58 -44.98 -27.26
C VAL A 304 9.49 -45.86 -27.87
N SER A 305 9.64 -47.18 -27.84
CA SER A 305 8.62 -48.13 -28.32
C SER A 305 7.61 -48.55 -27.24
N SER A 306 7.72 -47.99 -26.03
CA SER A 306 6.92 -48.37 -24.85
C SER A 306 6.99 -49.87 -24.54
N ASP A 307 8.18 -50.46 -24.68
CA ASP A 307 8.43 -51.84 -24.32
C ASP A 307 8.32 -52.03 -22.78
N PRO A 308 7.49 -52.97 -22.29
CA PRO A 308 7.25 -53.13 -20.86
C PRO A 308 8.51 -53.44 -20.04
N ASP A 309 9.41 -54.27 -20.58
CA ASP A 309 10.62 -54.68 -19.85
C ASP A 309 11.57 -53.46 -19.70
N ALA A 310 11.69 -52.63 -20.74
CA ALA A 310 12.47 -51.40 -20.69
C ALA A 310 11.90 -50.34 -19.72
N LEU A 311 10.56 -50.22 -19.66
CA LEU A 311 9.89 -49.33 -18.71
C LEU A 311 10.07 -49.80 -17.27
N ASP A 312 10.00 -51.11 -17.01
CA ASP A 312 10.25 -51.70 -15.69
C ASP A 312 11.71 -51.51 -15.25
N ASP A 313 12.67 -51.70 -16.15
CA ASP A 313 14.08 -51.43 -15.88
C ASP A 313 14.35 -49.95 -15.57
N ALA A 314 13.75 -49.03 -16.34
CA ALA A 314 13.86 -47.58 -16.09
C ALA A 314 13.22 -47.18 -14.74
N ARG A 315 12.06 -47.77 -14.40
CA ARG A 315 11.40 -47.57 -13.10
C ARG A 315 12.29 -48.03 -11.95
N ALA A 316 12.92 -49.21 -12.05
CA ALA A 316 13.84 -49.71 -11.03
C ALA A 316 15.09 -48.82 -10.86
N ALA A 317 15.61 -48.27 -11.97
CA ALA A 317 16.71 -47.32 -11.94
C ALA A 317 16.31 -46.00 -11.26
N LEU A 318 15.10 -45.48 -11.55
CA LEU A 318 14.53 -44.31 -10.88
C LEU A 318 14.32 -44.53 -9.39
N GLU A 319 13.78 -45.69 -8.98
CA GLU A 319 13.60 -46.03 -7.57
C GLU A 319 14.93 -46.02 -6.83
N THR A 320 15.97 -46.59 -7.44
CA THR A 320 17.33 -46.59 -6.89
C THR A 320 17.92 -45.18 -6.78
N ALA A 321 17.72 -44.32 -7.78
CA ALA A 321 18.21 -42.95 -7.77
C ALA A 321 17.46 -42.06 -6.77
N LEU A 322 16.17 -42.31 -6.56
CA LEU A 322 15.31 -41.48 -5.74
C LEU A 322 15.20 -41.95 -4.28
N GLN A 323 15.68 -43.16 -3.94
CA GLN A 323 15.60 -43.69 -2.58
C GLN A 323 16.33 -42.84 -1.52
N GLU A 324 17.26 -41.98 -1.94
CA GLU A 324 18.00 -41.10 -1.01
C GLU A 324 17.12 -39.96 -0.48
N TYR A 325 15.97 -39.67 -1.10
CA TYR A 325 15.09 -38.60 -0.68
C TYR A 325 14.09 -39.08 0.38
N PRO A 326 13.97 -38.40 1.53
CA PRO A 326 13.06 -38.80 2.60
C PRO A 326 11.59 -38.64 2.19
N GLU A 327 10.70 -39.39 2.84
CA GLU A 327 9.26 -39.25 2.67
C GLU A 327 8.79 -37.80 2.88
N GLY A 328 7.86 -37.34 2.05
CA GLY A 328 7.35 -35.96 2.06
C GLY A 328 8.20 -34.96 1.29
N CYS A 329 9.28 -35.43 0.64
CA CYS A 329 10.00 -34.59 -0.31
C CYS A 329 9.18 -34.31 -1.55
N ARG A 330 9.23 -33.06 -2.03
CA ARG A 330 8.51 -32.63 -3.24
C ARG A 330 9.45 -31.91 -4.19
N ALA A 331 9.44 -32.34 -5.44
CA ALA A 331 9.99 -31.60 -6.56
C ALA A 331 9.04 -30.45 -6.90
N GLY A 332 9.58 -29.30 -7.32
CA GLY A 332 8.76 -28.23 -7.89
C GLY A 332 9.10 -27.92 -9.33
N PHE A 333 10.36 -28.14 -9.76
CA PHE A 333 10.75 -28.03 -11.16
C PHE A 333 11.75 -29.10 -11.53
N VAL A 334 11.55 -29.74 -12.68
CA VAL A 334 12.37 -30.87 -13.15
C VAL A 334 12.75 -30.67 -14.61
N LEU A 335 14.05 -30.68 -14.86
CA LEU A 335 14.66 -30.63 -16.17
C LEU A 335 15.06 -32.06 -16.58
N ILE A 336 14.48 -32.58 -17.66
CA ILE A 336 14.70 -33.96 -18.10
C ILE A 336 15.45 -33.94 -19.45
N SER A 337 16.67 -34.47 -19.44
CA SER A 337 17.54 -34.50 -20.61
C SER A 337 17.65 -35.92 -21.15
N GLY A 338 17.13 -36.21 -22.34
CA GLY A 338 17.29 -37.51 -23.01
C GLY A 338 18.48 -37.52 -23.95
N ASN A 339 19.41 -38.45 -23.74
CA ASN A 339 20.58 -38.61 -24.59
C ASN A 339 20.30 -39.63 -25.72
N ALA A 340 20.33 -39.16 -26.97
CA ALA A 340 19.97 -39.96 -28.14
C ALA A 340 20.74 -39.52 -29.40
N PRO A 341 20.74 -40.31 -30.49
CA PRO A 341 21.42 -39.93 -31.74
C PRO A 341 20.84 -38.67 -32.40
N ASP A 342 19.55 -38.39 -32.19
CA ASP A 342 18.85 -37.25 -32.75
C ASP A 342 17.88 -36.60 -31.74
N VAL A 343 17.44 -35.39 -32.07
CA VAL A 343 16.60 -34.57 -31.19
C VAL A 343 15.23 -35.21 -30.94
N PRO A 344 14.47 -35.69 -31.96
CA PRO A 344 13.20 -36.38 -31.72
C PRO A 344 13.32 -37.55 -30.74
N ALA A 345 14.26 -38.47 -30.96
CA ALA A 345 14.44 -39.62 -30.09
C ALA A 345 14.82 -39.23 -28.65
N GLY A 346 15.60 -38.15 -28.46
CA GLY A 346 15.95 -37.65 -27.14
C GLY A 346 14.77 -37.01 -26.40
N VAL A 347 13.87 -36.32 -27.11
CA VAL A 347 12.65 -35.77 -26.52
C VAL A 347 11.68 -36.89 -26.17
N ASP A 348 11.48 -37.86 -27.06
CA ASP A 348 10.59 -39.00 -26.81
C ASP A 348 11.07 -39.81 -25.59
N LEU A 349 12.38 -40.02 -25.47
CA LEU A 349 12.98 -40.64 -24.29
C LEU A 349 12.73 -39.84 -23.00
N ALA A 350 12.94 -38.51 -23.04
CA ALA A 350 12.70 -37.64 -21.89
C ALA A 350 11.22 -37.64 -21.47
N GLN A 351 10.29 -37.66 -22.43
CA GLN A 351 8.85 -37.74 -22.18
C GLN A 351 8.43 -39.07 -21.57
N ALA A 352 8.99 -40.18 -22.05
CA ALA A 352 8.72 -41.49 -21.46
C ALA A 352 9.16 -41.55 -19.98
N VAL A 353 10.32 -40.95 -19.64
CA VAL A 353 10.76 -40.84 -18.24
C VAL A 353 9.89 -39.86 -17.44
N GLN A 354 9.47 -38.73 -18.02
CA GLN A 354 8.52 -37.82 -17.37
C GLN A 354 7.26 -38.57 -16.94
N GLN A 355 6.69 -39.37 -17.85
CA GLN A 355 5.47 -40.11 -17.55
C GLN A 355 5.65 -41.12 -16.41
N LEU A 356 6.80 -41.81 -16.33
CA LEU A 356 7.12 -42.68 -15.20
C LEU A 356 7.24 -41.89 -13.88
N LEU A 357 7.85 -40.70 -13.90
CA LEU A 357 7.96 -39.84 -12.72
C LEU A 357 6.57 -39.41 -12.21
N GLU A 358 5.67 -39.02 -13.11
CA GLU A 358 4.30 -38.62 -12.78
C GLU A 358 3.45 -39.80 -12.27
N ASP A 359 3.50 -40.95 -12.95
CA ASP A 359 2.64 -42.09 -12.64
C ASP A 359 3.09 -42.86 -11.38
N ASP A 360 4.40 -43.03 -11.19
CA ASP A 360 4.95 -43.97 -10.20
C ASP A 360 5.63 -43.31 -9.01
N PHE A 361 6.04 -42.05 -9.16
CA PHE A 361 6.75 -41.28 -8.15
C PHE A 361 6.00 -40.01 -7.76
N ALA A 362 4.66 -40.04 -7.84
CA ALA A 362 3.76 -38.92 -7.54
C ALA A 362 3.94 -38.33 -6.12
N ASP A 363 4.45 -39.11 -5.16
CA ASP A 363 4.78 -38.61 -3.81
C ASP A 363 5.88 -37.54 -3.84
N ILE A 364 6.82 -37.64 -4.79
CA ILE A 364 7.88 -36.66 -5.02
C ILE A 364 7.49 -35.69 -6.13
N PHE A 365 6.86 -36.19 -7.19
CA PHE A 365 6.57 -35.45 -8.42
C PHE A 365 5.07 -35.26 -8.63
N GLY A 366 4.40 -34.64 -7.65
CA GLY A 366 2.95 -34.41 -7.68
C GLY A 366 2.49 -33.34 -8.68
N ASP A 367 1.20 -33.00 -8.63
CA ASP A 367 0.54 -32.01 -9.53
C ASP A 367 1.19 -30.61 -9.51
N ASP A 368 1.95 -30.30 -8.46
CA ASP A 368 2.69 -29.05 -8.27
C ASP A 368 4.11 -29.09 -8.88
N SER A 369 4.55 -30.23 -9.44
CA SER A 369 5.79 -30.35 -10.19
C SER A 369 5.62 -29.87 -11.63
N LEU A 370 6.57 -29.03 -12.05
CA LEU A 370 6.68 -28.57 -13.43
C LEU A 370 7.83 -29.29 -14.14
N PHE A 371 7.56 -29.77 -15.35
CA PHE A 371 8.54 -30.52 -16.14
C PHE A 371 8.93 -29.77 -17.40
N GLU A 372 10.21 -29.86 -17.77
CA GLU A 372 10.70 -29.43 -19.08
C GLU A 372 11.64 -30.49 -19.66
N THR A 373 11.26 -31.03 -20.81
CA THR A 373 12.00 -32.10 -21.50
C THR A 373 12.87 -31.52 -22.61
N PHE A 374 14.10 -32.00 -22.74
CA PHE A 374 15.02 -31.63 -23.81
C PHE A 374 15.89 -32.80 -24.25
N ALA A 375 16.39 -32.72 -25.48
CA ALA A 375 17.28 -33.72 -26.06
C ALA A 375 18.73 -33.27 -26.02
N LEU A 376 19.63 -34.21 -25.80
CA LEU A 376 21.08 -34.05 -25.94
C LEU A 376 21.57 -34.89 -27.12
N PRO A 377 21.48 -34.40 -28.36
CA PRO A 377 21.80 -35.20 -29.54
C PRO A 377 23.29 -35.52 -29.63
N GLY A 378 23.62 -36.80 -29.81
CA GLY A 378 24.99 -37.28 -30.06
C GLY A 378 25.91 -37.27 -28.84
N ALA A 379 25.39 -37.13 -27.62
CA ALA A 379 26.15 -37.39 -26.42
C ALA A 379 26.21 -38.91 -26.15
N GLU A 380 27.17 -39.36 -25.35
CA GLU A 380 27.32 -40.76 -24.93
C GLU A 380 27.31 -40.85 -23.41
N PRO A 381 26.70 -41.90 -22.81
CA PRO A 381 26.11 -43.07 -23.47
C PRO A 381 24.69 -42.82 -24.00
N THR A 382 24.41 -43.30 -25.21
CA THR A 382 23.05 -43.29 -25.79
C THR A 382 22.06 -44.03 -24.88
N GLY A 383 20.87 -43.47 -24.66
CA GLY A 383 19.86 -44.02 -23.73
C GLY A 383 20.01 -43.53 -22.29
N GLN A 384 20.98 -42.68 -22.01
CA GLN A 384 21.08 -42.02 -20.70
C GLN A 384 20.05 -40.90 -20.56
N VAL A 385 19.44 -40.80 -19.37
CA VAL A 385 18.57 -39.69 -19.00
C VAL A 385 19.15 -38.97 -17.80
N VAL A 386 19.27 -37.65 -17.90
CA VAL A 386 19.74 -36.77 -16.83
C VAL A 386 18.56 -35.97 -16.29
N LEU A 387 18.28 -36.13 -15.00
CA LEU A 387 17.26 -35.41 -14.27
C LEU A 387 17.93 -34.31 -13.46
N GLN A 388 17.60 -33.05 -13.71
CA GLN A 388 18.00 -31.94 -12.85
C GLN A 388 16.77 -31.45 -12.08
N ILE A 389 16.73 -31.80 -10.79
CA ILE A 389 15.56 -31.67 -9.91
C ILE A 389 15.77 -30.49 -8.95
N PHE A 390 14.83 -29.55 -8.97
CA PHE A 390 14.72 -28.46 -8.02
C PHE A 390 13.62 -28.79 -7.01
N PHE A 391 14.03 -29.24 -5.83
CA PHE A 391 13.10 -29.55 -4.75
C PHE A 391 12.62 -28.29 -4.04
N PHE A 392 11.46 -28.38 -3.39
CA PHE A 392 11.09 -27.43 -2.35
C PHE A 392 12.08 -27.49 -1.17
N GLN A 393 12.17 -26.41 -0.41
CA GLN A 393 13.05 -26.38 0.76
C GLN A 393 12.67 -27.46 1.79
N GLY A 394 13.68 -27.97 2.50
CA GLY A 394 13.54 -29.09 3.44
C GLY A 394 13.92 -30.45 2.85
N CYS A 395 14.02 -30.56 1.53
CA CYS A 395 14.52 -31.76 0.86
C CYS A 395 16.04 -31.82 0.82
N GLN A 396 16.60 -32.67 1.65
CA GLN A 396 18.01 -33.08 1.60
C GLN A 396 18.07 -34.60 1.58
N PRO A 397 18.89 -35.21 0.72
CA PRO A 397 19.05 -36.65 0.72
C PRO A 397 19.66 -37.12 2.04
N THR A 398 19.21 -38.28 2.49
CA THR A 398 19.77 -38.97 3.65
C THR A 398 21.12 -39.56 3.27
N ALA A 399 22.19 -38.94 3.79
CA ALA A 399 23.58 -39.34 3.54
C ALA A 399 23.96 -40.72 4.10
#